data_AF-A0A7C5NE89-F1
#
_entry.id   AF-A0A7C5NE89-F1
#
_cell.length_a   1.000
_cell.length_b   1.000
_cell.length_c   1.000
_cell.angle_alpha   90.00
_cell.angle_beta   90.00
_cell.angle_gamma   90.00
#
_symmetry.space_group_name_H-M   'P 1'
#
loop_
_entity.id
_entity.type
_entity.pdbx_description
1 polymer ?
#
loop_
_entity_poly.entity_id
_entity_poly.type
_entity_poly.pdbx_seq_one_letter_code
_entity_poly.pdbx_strand_id
1 'polypeptide(L)'
;MRSVGLVVGLIVAGLTLAACPDTTELPADDDPGSDGQGGAQTLYADSLCGQCVATACAGQIGACAAEPECASALECLNACPIDAAGNADPACEAACPIPTSDGAAGALTALTTCRTLGDGATCEACGVVPMGHPLLNQVCDPPVSADACTACEEEFCCETRCNGPCQGYITCMQGCGGDVPCQDDCAGTHVEGVAEFGRWLACQLPHCRDYCQSLIPSPCLECGLVHCADQYADCFGNASCYLRFWCGSSCDTAACYQACDAKYPEANALMGAWLLCVGDSCLGGPCDGGEL
;
A
#
# COMPACT_ATOMS: atom_id res chain seq x y z
N MET A 1 -24.18 -16.77 8.73
CA MET A 1 -23.09 -15.84 8.37
C MET A 1 -22.47 -15.40 9.68
N ARG A 2 -21.36 -16.04 10.08
CA ARG A 2 -20.64 -15.71 11.31
C ARG A 2 -19.60 -14.67 10.94
N SER A 3 -19.68 -13.48 11.54
CA SER A 3 -18.67 -12.43 11.42
C SER A 3 -17.34 -12.96 11.95
N VAL A 4 -16.36 -13.13 11.06
CA VAL A 4 -14.99 -13.57 11.37
C VAL A 4 -14.19 -12.33 11.73
N GLY A 5 -14.08 -12.04 13.02
CA GLY A 5 -13.14 -11.04 13.52
C GLY A 5 -11.75 -11.67 13.57
N LEU A 6 -10.89 -11.32 12.61
CA LEU A 6 -9.47 -11.62 12.64
C LEU A 6 -8.85 -10.80 13.79
N VAL A 7 -8.60 -11.42 14.94
CA VAL A 7 -7.89 -10.77 16.05
C VAL A 7 -6.39 -10.92 15.78
N VAL A 8 -5.84 -10.01 14.97
CA VAL A 8 -4.39 -9.74 14.99
C VAL A 8 -4.14 -8.80 16.14
N GLY A 9 -3.90 -9.38 17.30
CA GLY A 9 -3.54 -8.67 18.52
C GLY A 9 -2.11 -8.16 18.42
N LEU A 10 -2.02 -6.85 18.23
CA LEU A 10 -0.92 -5.94 18.56
C LEU A 10 -0.06 -6.46 19.73
N ILE A 11 1.24 -6.69 19.49
CA ILE A 11 2.26 -6.82 20.55
C ILE A 11 3.28 -5.71 20.37
N VAL A 12 3.33 -4.85 21.40
CA VAL A 12 4.21 -3.70 21.60
C VAL A 12 5.50 -4.19 22.25
N ALA A 13 6.67 -3.98 21.63
CA ALA A 13 7.97 -4.04 22.33
C ALA A 13 9.08 -3.30 21.55
N GLY A 14 9.58 -2.22 22.13
CA GLY A 14 10.42 -1.22 21.47
C GLY A 14 11.78 -1.70 20.97
N LEU A 15 12.06 -1.36 19.71
CA LEU A 15 13.39 -1.31 19.14
C LEU A 15 14.05 0.04 19.45
N THR A 16 15.04 0.03 20.33
CA THR A 16 16.03 1.10 20.43
C THR A 16 16.89 1.10 19.17
N LEU A 17 16.75 2.16 18.37
CA LEU A 17 17.57 2.46 17.21
C LEU A 17 19.07 2.36 17.55
N ALA A 18 19.82 1.70 16.67
CA ALA A 18 21.28 1.78 16.66
C ALA A 18 21.67 3.25 16.47
N ALA A 19 22.52 3.76 17.37
CA ALA A 19 22.99 5.13 17.37
C ALA A 19 23.69 5.47 16.03
N CYS A 20 23.09 6.38 15.25
CA CYS A 20 23.81 7.13 14.23
C CYS A 20 24.91 7.94 14.91
N PRO A 21 26.15 7.99 14.36
CA PRO A 21 27.22 8.78 14.96
C PRO A 21 26.82 10.26 15.00
N ASP A 22 27.06 10.88 16.16
CA ASP A 22 26.92 12.33 16.41
C ASP A 22 27.46 13.14 15.23
N THR A 23 26.56 13.76 14.47
CA THR A 23 26.91 14.83 13.54
C THR A 23 27.47 15.98 14.34
N THR A 24 28.78 16.15 14.20
CA THR A 24 29.56 17.29 14.67
C THR A 24 28.86 18.58 14.26
N GLU A 25 28.49 19.43 15.23
CA GLU A 25 28.05 20.81 15.02
C GLU A 25 29.08 21.54 14.16
N LEU A 26 28.77 21.74 12.88
CA LEU A 26 29.43 22.74 12.06
C LEU A 26 28.84 24.11 12.42
N PRO A 27 29.69 25.15 12.55
CA PRO A 27 29.24 26.49 12.92
C PRO A 27 28.23 27.01 11.90
N ALA A 28 27.22 27.70 12.40
CA ALA A 28 26.23 28.41 11.62
C ALA A 28 26.92 29.46 10.74
N ASP A 29 27.01 29.18 9.44
CA ASP A 29 27.28 30.21 8.44
C ASP A 29 25.97 30.98 8.22
N ASP A 30 25.89 32.16 8.84
CA ASP A 30 24.89 33.20 8.56
C ASP A 30 25.02 33.63 7.08
N ASP A 31 24.31 32.96 6.17
CA ASP A 31 24.15 33.42 4.78
C ASP A 31 22.88 34.30 4.68
N PRO A 32 23.02 35.63 4.54
CA PRO A 32 21.90 36.54 4.52
C PRO A 32 21.28 36.61 3.12
N GLY A 33 20.03 36.20 3.00
CA GLY A 33 19.11 36.74 1.99
C GLY A 33 19.22 36.13 0.59
N SER A 34 18.60 34.97 0.41
CA SER A 34 18.02 34.63 -0.89
C SER A 34 16.57 35.09 -0.90
N ASP A 35 16.34 36.30 -1.42
CA ASP A 35 15.02 36.81 -1.79
C ASP A 35 14.45 35.93 -2.90
N GLY A 36 13.94 34.76 -2.53
CA GLY A 36 13.31 33.79 -3.42
C GLY A 36 12.08 34.45 -4.05
N GLN A 37 12.24 34.93 -5.27
CA GLN A 37 11.13 35.32 -6.13
C GLN A 37 10.14 34.16 -6.16
N GLY A 38 8.97 34.38 -5.56
CA GLY A 38 7.86 33.44 -5.53
C GLY A 38 7.38 33.14 -6.94
N GLY A 39 8.03 32.18 -7.60
CA GLY A 39 7.45 31.52 -8.76
C GLY A 39 6.11 30.96 -8.33
N ALA A 40 5.06 31.23 -9.11
CA ALA A 40 3.76 30.62 -8.87
C ALA A 40 3.95 29.10 -8.83
N GLN A 41 3.54 28.46 -7.74
CA GLN A 41 3.57 27.00 -7.65
C GLN A 41 2.68 26.42 -8.75
N THR A 42 3.18 25.40 -9.44
CA THR A 42 2.38 24.66 -10.43
C THR A 42 1.28 23.90 -9.71
N LEU A 43 0.04 24.15 -10.11
CA LEU A 43 -1.12 23.44 -9.59
C LEU A 43 -1.29 22.09 -10.29
N TYR A 44 -1.90 21.14 -9.60
CA TYR A 44 -2.13 19.78 -10.09
C TYR A 44 -2.86 19.79 -11.44
N ALA A 45 -3.93 20.58 -11.58
CA ALA A 45 -4.69 20.65 -12.83
C ALA A 45 -3.87 21.14 -14.04
N ASP A 46 -2.86 21.98 -13.80
CA ASP A 46 -1.99 22.54 -14.84
C ASP A 46 -0.77 21.65 -15.13
N SER A 47 -0.49 20.67 -14.26
CA SER A 47 0.63 19.75 -14.39
C SER A 47 0.44 18.72 -15.51
N LEU A 48 1.54 18.10 -15.95
CA LEU A 48 1.48 17.00 -16.92
C LEU A 48 0.70 15.79 -16.37
N CYS A 49 0.83 15.51 -15.07
CA CYS A 49 0.06 14.47 -14.40
C CYS A 49 -1.44 14.76 -14.47
N GLY A 50 -1.86 15.95 -14.00
CA GLY A 50 -3.27 16.34 -13.99
C GLY A 50 -3.92 16.33 -15.37
N GLN A 51 -3.18 16.74 -16.42
CA GLN A 51 -3.66 16.68 -17.81
C GLN A 51 -3.84 15.24 -18.32
N CYS A 52 -2.90 14.35 -17.99
CA CYS A 52 -2.98 12.94 -18.36
C CYS A 52 -4.17 12.27 -17.64
N VAL A 53 -4.28 12.46 -16.33
CA VAL A 53 -5.41 11.97 -15.51
C VAL A 53 -6.73 12.52 -16.01
N ALA A 54 -6.80 13.81 -16.37
CA ALA A 54 -8.02 14.42 -16.91
C ALA A 54 -8.52 13.71 -18.18
N THR A 55 -7.60 13.17 -18.98
CA THR A 55 -7.91 12.41 -20.19
C THR A 55 -8.25 10.96 -19.87
N ALA A 56 -7.41 10.27 -19.09
CA ALA A 56 -7.56 8.87 -18.75
C ALA A 56 -8.80 8.59 -17.90
N CYS A 57 -9.07 9.45 -16.92
CA CYS A 57 -10.17 9.32 -15.96
C CYS A 57 -11.38 10.20 -16.30
N ALA A 58 -11.56 10.58 -17.57
CA ALA A 58 -12.60 11.53 -17.98
C ALA A 58 -14.02 11.11 -17.55
N GLY A 59 -14.32 9.81 -17.55
CA GLY A 59 -15.60 9.27 -17.11
C GLY A 59 -15.86 9.49 -15.61
N GLN A 60 -14.88 9.14 -14.77
CA GLN A 60 -14.95 9.28 -13.32
C GLN A 60 -14.93 10.75 -12.90
N ILE A 61 -14.15 11.59 -13.57
CA ILE A 61 -14.17 13.04 -13.40
C ILE A 61 -15.55 13.62 -13.72
N GLY A 62 -16.16 13.19 -14.84
CA GLY A 62 -17.51 13.60 -15.22
C GLY A 62 -18.57 13.19 -14.21
N ALA A 63 -18.49 11.97 -13.68
CA ALA A 63 -19.39 11.48 -12.64
C ALA A 63 -19.22 12.26 -11.32
N CYS A 64 -17.99 12.54 -10.90
CA CYS A 64 -17.70 13.35 -9.72
C CYS A 64 -18.19 14.80 -9.88
N ALA A 65 -17.96 15.41 -11.04
CA ALA A 65 -18.42 16.77 -11.32
C ALA A 65 -19.95 16.91 -11.35
N ALA A 66 -20.69 15.81 -11.56
CA ALA A 66 -22.16 15.80 -11.53
C ALA A 66 -22.73 15.81 -10.09
N GLU A 67 -21.93 15.44 -9.09
CA GLU A 67 -22.29 15.41 -7.67
C GLU A 67 -21.72 16.65 -6.95
N PRO A 68 -22.52 17.55 -6.36
CA PRO A 68 -22.04 18.84 -5.85
C PRO A 68 -20.91 18.75 -4.80
N GLU A 69 -21.00 17.78 -3.89
CA GLU A 69 -19.97 17.57 -2.86
C GLU A 69 -18.68 17.01 -3.46
N CYS A 70 -18.77 16.10 -4.45
CA CYS A 70 -17.60 15.56 -5.15
C CYS A 70 -16.95 16.62 -6.05
N ALA A 71 -17.74 17.43 -6.75
CA ALA A 71 -17.26 18.56 -7.55
C ALA A 71 -16.42 19.53 -6.71
N SER A 72 -16.82 19.79 -5.46
CA SER A 72 -16.07 20.64 -4.52
C SER A 72 -14.74 19.99 -4.11
N ALA A 73 -14.73 18.67 -3.88
CA ALA A 73 -13.51 17.92 -3.61
C ALA A 73 -12.55 17.93 -4.81
N LEU A 74 -13.07 17.75 -6.03
CA LEU A 74 -12.32 17.79 -7.28
C LEU A 74 -11.74 19.19 -7.57
N GLU A 75 -12.49 20.26 -7.31
CA GLU A 75 -11.98 21.63 -7.44
C GLU A 75 -10.82 21.89 -6.48
N CYS A 76 -10.95 21.44 -5.22
CA CYS A 76 -9.87 21.52 -4.24
C CYS A 76 -8.62 20.74 -4.70
N LEU A 77 -8.80 19.49 -5.14
CA LEU A 77 -7.71 18.65 -5.67
C LEU A 77 -6.97 19.33 -6.83
N ASN A 78 -7.73 19.89 -7.77
CA ASN A 78 -7.19 20.60 -8.94
C ASN A 78 -6.37 21.84 -8.55
N ALA A 79 -6.70 22.46 -7.43
CA ALA A 79 -6.01 23.61 -6.86
C ALA A 79 -4.83 23.23 -5.94
N CYS A 80 -4.60 21.94 -5.68
CA CYS A 80 -3.44 21.52 -4.90
C CYS A 80 -2.14 21.77 -5.65
N PRO A 81 -1.06 22.23 -4.98
CA PRO A 81 0.26 22.26 -5.59
C PRO A 81 0.70 20.84 -5.91
N ILE A 82 1.61 20.68 -6.89
CA ILE A 82 2.24 19.38 -7.13
C ILE A 82 3.37 19.07 -6.14
N ASP A 83 3.53 17.80 -5.80
CA ASP A 83 4.65 17.29 -5.04
C ASP A 83 5.90 17.05 -5.93
N ALA A 84 6.96 16.49 -5.34
CA ALA A 84 8.20 16.16 -6.06
C ALA A 84 8.03 15.04 -7.10
N ALA A 85 6.99 14.21 -6.98
CA ALA A 85 6.65 13.15 -7.93
C ALA A 85 5.82 13.69 -9.11
N GLY A 86 5.32 14.93 -9.03
CA GLY A 86 4.49 15.56 -10.04
C GLY A 86 2.99 15.27 -9.87
N ASN A 87 2.58 14.64 -8.76
CA ASN A 87 1.19 14.41 -8.39
C ASN A 87 0.69 15.55 -7.47
N ALA A 88 -0.60 15.56 -7.11
CA ALA A 88 -1.10 16.49 -6.10
C ALA A 88 -0.41 16.27 -4.75
N ASP A 89 -0.04 17.36 -4.07
CA ASP A 89 0.53 17.32 -2.72
C ASP A 89 -0.41 16.56 -1.76
N PRO A 90 0.06 15.48 -1.10
CA PRO A 90 -0.81 14.63 -0.27
C PRO A 90 -1.43 15.37 0.92
N ALA A 91 -0.74 16.36 1.50
CA ALA A 91 -1.26 17.13 2.62
C ALA A 91 -2.38 18.08 2.18
N CYS A 92 -2.24 18.68 0.99
CA CYS A 92 -3.30 19.46 0.37
C CYS A 92 -4.50 18.58 0.00
N GLU A 93 -4.28 17.44 -0.65
CA GLU A 93 -5.35 16.52 -1.05
C GLU A 93 -6.13 16.02 0.18
N ALA A 94 -5.44 15.67 1.27
CA ALA A 94 -6.08 15.27 2.53
C ALA A 94 -6.89 16.39 3.22
N ALA A 95 -6.59 17.66 2.92
CA ALA A 95 -7.34 18.81 3.43
C ALA A 95 -8.59 19.12 2.60
N CYS A 96 -8.80 18.45 1.47
CA CYS A 96 -9.96 18.68 0.63
C CYS A 96 -11.26 18.22 1.28
N PRO A 97 -12.40 18.86 0.95
CA PRO A 97 -13.70 18.48 1.50
C PRO A 97 -14.04 17.02 1.24
N ILE A 98 -14.39 16.27 2.29
CA ILE A 98 -14.84 14.87 2.17
C ILE A 98 -16.36 14.86 1.96
N PRO A 99 -16.86 14.26 0.87
CA PRO A 99 -18.30 14.13 0.64
C PRO A 99 -18.98 13.28 1.72
N THR A 100 -20.21 13.65 2.05
CA THR A 100 -21.05 13.00 3.06
C THR A 100 -22.25 12.26 2.46
N SER A 101 -22.66 12.60 1.24
CA SER A 101 -23.69 11.86 0.50
C SER A 101 -23.12 10.64 -0.20
N ASP A 102 -23.86 9.52 -0.18
CA ASP A 102 -23.42 8.23 -0.75
C ASP A 102 -23.02 8.34 -2.23
N GLY A 103 -23.77 9.10 -3.02
CA GLY A 103 -23.50 9.30 -4.46
C GLY A 103 -22.16 10.03 -4.69
N ALA A 104 -21.94 11.14 -3.96
CA ALA A 104 -20.72 11.91 -4.06
C ALA A 104 -19.50 11.16 -3.50
N ALA A 105 -19.66 10.43 -2.39
CA ALA A 105 -18.62 9.59 -1.81
C ALA A 105 -18.21 8.47 -2.79
N GLY A 106 -19.19 7.77 -3.37
CA GLY A 106 -18.92 6.74 -4.38
C GLY A 106 -18.24 7.28 -5.63
N ALA A 107 -18.65 8.47 -6.10
CA ALA A 107 -18.01 9.13 -7.24
C ALA A 107 -16.57 9.57 -6.93
N LEU A 108 -16.30 10.07 -5.72
CA LEU A 108 -14.94 10.43 -5.29
C LEU A 108 -14.06 9.19 -5.18
N THR A 109 -14.56 8.10 -4.58
CA THR A 109 -13.84 6.82 -4.53
C THR A 109 -13.50 6.34 -5.94
N ALA A 110 -14.45 6.35 -6.87
CA ALA A 110 -14.20 5.94 -8.26
C ALA A 110 -13.14 6.81 -8.96
N LEU A 111 -13.15 8.12 -8.72
CA LEU A 111 -12.11 9.03 -9.23
C LEU A 111 -10.74 8.72 -8.63
N THR A 112 -10.66 8.57 -7.31
CA THR A 112 -9.42 8.22 -6.61
C THR A 112 -8.87 6.89 -7.13
N THR A 113 -9.71 5.85 -7.23
CA THR A 113 -9.34 4.55 -7.80
C THR A 113 -8.82 4.70 -9.22
N CYS A 114 -9.47 5.49 -10.08
CA CYS A 114 -8.95 5.70 -11.44
C CYS A 114 -7.56 6.37 -11.44
N ARG A 115 -7.35 7.36 -10.56
CA ARG A 115 -6.08 8.06 -10.41
C ARG A 115 -4.95 7.18 -9.90
N THR A 116 -5.23 6.33 -8.91
CA THR A 116 -4.19 5.62 -8.15
C THR A 116 -4.02 4.16 -8.56
N LEU A 117 -5.08 3.52 -9.06
CA LEU A 117 -5.08 2.09 -9.40
C LEU A 117 -5.51 1.82 -10.86
N GLY A 118 -6.21 2.75 -11.52
CA GLY A 118 -6.76 2.59 -12.86
C GLY A 118 -5.95 3.26 -13.98
N ASP A 119 -6.62 3.67 -15.05
CA ASP A 119 -5.99 4.27 -16.23
C ASP A 119 -5.13 5.52 -15.90
N GLY A 120 -5.54 6.30 -14.89
CA GLY A 120 -4.79 7.47 -14.43
C GLY A 120 -3.46 7.12 -13.77
N ALA A 121 -3.33 5.93 -13.18
CA ALA A 121 -2.07 5.46 -12.58
C ALA A 121 -1.01 5.13 -13.64
N THR A 122 -1.41 4.97 -14.91
CA THR A 122 -0.49 4.75 -16.03
C THR A 122 0.18 6.02 -16.54
N CYS A 123 -0.23 7.18 -16.02
CA CYS A 123 0.32 8.47 -16.37
C CYS A 123 1.75 8.64 -15.79
N GLU A 124 2.77 8.40 -16.61
CA GLU A 124 4.19 8.51 -16.23
C GLU A 124 4.54 9.82 -15.50
N ALA A 125 3.88 10.93 -15.85
CA ALA A 125 4.12 12.24 -15.26
C ALA A 125 3.62 12.41 -13.81
N CYS A 126 2.83 11.46 -13.31
CA CYS A 126 2.31 11.48 -11.94
C CYS A 126 3.31 10.93 -10.92
N GLY A 127 4.46 10.40 -11.35
CA GLY A 127 5.43 9.74 -10.48
C GLY A 127 4.87 8.50 -9.77
N VAL A 128 3.62 8.12 -10.06
CA VAL A 128 3.05 6.82 -9.76
C VAL A 128 3.72 5.86 -10.74
N VAL A 129 4.51 4.94 -10.22
CA VAL A 129 5.00 3.82 -11.02
C VAL A 129 3.76 2.96 -11.28
N PRO A 130 3.34 2.79 -12.55
CA PRO A 130 2.22 1.92 -12.86
C PRO A 130 2.51 0.56 -12.24
N MET A 131 1.53 -0.03 -11.57
CA MET A 131 1.66 -1.39 -11.04
C MET A 131 1.89 -2.35 -12.21
N GLY A 132 3.16 -2.60 -12.52
CA GLY A 132 3.58 -3.43 -13.63
C GLY A 132 3.56 -4.91 -13.26
N HIS A 133 3.42 -5.21 -11.96
CA HIS A 133 3.51 -6.57 -11.47
C HIS A 133 2.32 -7.42 -11.93
N PRO A 134 2.55 -8.63 -12.49
CA PRO A 134 1.47 -9.50 -12.98
C PRO A 134 0.41 -9.86 -11.93
N LEU A 135 0.79 -9.91 -10.64
CA LEU A 135 -0.17 -10.15 -9.56
C LEU A 135 -1.10 -8.96 -9.29
N LEU A 136 -0.72 -7.74 -9.71
CA LEU A 136 -1.48 -6.51 -9.46
C LEU A 136 -2.25 -6.05 -10.70
N ASN A 137 -1.89 -6.53 -11.88
CA ASN A 137 -2.50 -6.15 -13.15
C ASN A 137 -3.19 -7.36 -13.81
N GLN A 138 -4.07 -8.02 -13.06
CA GLN A 138 -4.84 -9.16 -13.54
C GLN A 138 -6.00 -8.69 -14.41
N VAL A 139 -6.32 -9.47 -15.45
CA VAL A 139 -7.45 -9.16 -16.33
C VAL A 139 -8.64 -10.01 -15.92
N CYS A 140 -9.59 -9.38 -15.25
CA CYS A 140 -10.74 -10.08 -14.68
C CYS A 140 -12.06 -9.73 -15.36
N ASP A 141 -13.01 -10.66 -15.27
CA ASP A 141 -14.39 -10.40 -15.64
C ASP A 141 -15.07 -9.48 -14.60
N PRO A 142 -16.13 -8.74 -14.97
CA PRO A 142 -16.89 -7.94 -14.01
C PRO A 142 -17.40 -8.77 -12.83
N PRO A 143 -17.37 -8.24 -11.60
CA PRO A 143 -17.76 -8.98 -10.42
C PRO A 143 -19.25 -9.33 -10.45
N VAL A 144 -19.59 -10.51 -9.95
CA VAL A 144 -20.97 -11.00 -9.83
C VAL A 144 -21.42 -11.12 -8.38
N SER A 145 -20.46 -11.11 -7.45
CA SER A 145 -20.74 -11.09 -6.02
C SER A 145 -21.37 -9.77 -5.57
N ALA A 146 -22.31 -9.86 -4.63
CA ALA A 146 -22.85 -8.72 -3.92
C ALA A 146 -22.05 -8.35 -2.65
N ASP A 147 -21.20 -9.27 -2.17
CA ASP A 147 -20.28 -8.99 -1.06
C ASP A 147 -19.09 -8.17 -1.58
N ALA A 148 -18.80 -7.03 -0.95
CA ALA A 148 -17.85 -6.04 -1.47
C ALA A 148 -16.41 -6.56 -1.54
N CYS A 149 -15.95 -7.31 -0.53
CA CYS A 149 -14.62 -7.92 -0.54
C CYS A 149 -14.51 -8.95 -1.67
N THR A 150 -15.49 -9.85 -1.75
CA THR A 150 -15.59 -10.89 -2.77
C THR A 150 -15.69 -10.29 -4.18
N ALA A 151 -16.42 -9.17 -4.35
CA ALA A 151 -16.55 -8.45 -5.60
C ALA A 151 -15.22 -7.79 -6.00
N CYS A 152 -14.52 -7.15 -5.07
CA CYS A 152 -13.19 -6.61 -5.34
C CYS A 152 -12.20 -7.70 -5.77
N GLU A 153 -12.19 -8.84 -5.09
CA GLU A 153 -11.33 -9.96 -5.50
C GLU A 153 -11.68 -10.49 -6.89
N GLU A 154 -12.97 -10.51 -7.25
CA GLU A 154 -13.41 -10.89 -8.60
C GLU A 154 -12.95 -9.88 -9.64
N GLU A 155 -12.92 -8.59 -9.31
CA GLU A 155 -12.57 -7.51 -10.23
C GLU A 155 -11.06 -7.31 -10.39
N PHE A 156 -10.26 -7.53 -9.35
CA PHE A 156 -8.82 -7.21 -9.36
C PHE A 156 -7.90 -8.39 -9.08
N CYS A 157 -8.38 -9.46 -8.43
CA CYS A 157 -7.56 -10.56 -7.93
C CYS A 157 -8.05 -11.95 -8.36
N CYS A 158 -8.71 -12.05 -9.51
CA CYS A 158 -9.39 -13.26 -9.98
C CYS A 158 -8.46 -14.46 -10.25
N GLU A 159 -7.23 -14.22 -10.71
CA GLU A 159 -6.23 -15.25 -11.00
C GLU A 159 -5.52 -15.74 -9.75
N THR A 160 -5.43 -14.89 -8.71
CA THR A 160 -4.74 -15.19 -7.45
C THR A 160 -5.69 -15.55 -6.31
N ARG A 161 -6.96 -15.81 -6.61
CA ARG A 161 -7.96 -16.12 -5.59
C ARG A 161 -7.58 -17.37 -4.79
N CYS A 162 -7.72 -17.29 -3.47
CA CYS A 162 -7.35 -18.35 -2.56
C CYS A 162 -8.21 -19.62 -2.78
N ASN A 163 -7.61 -20.67 -3.33
CA ASN A 163 -8.26 -21.95 -3.65
C ASN A 163 -7.91 -23.05 -2.60
N GLY A 164 -8.17 -24.33 -2.89
CA GLY A 164 -8.01 -25.46 -1.97
C GLY A 164 -6.72 -25.47 -1.13
N PRO A 165 -5.51 -25.60 -1.72
CA PRO A 165 -4.24 -25.47 -1.02
C PRO A 165 -4.13 -24.24 -0.12
N CYS A 166 -4.43 -23.05 -0.63
CA CYS A 166 -4.43 -21.81 0.14
C CYS A 166 -5.40 -21.85 1.33
N GLN A 167 -6.64 -22.32 1.13
CA GLN A 167 -7.64 -22.48 2.20
C GLN A 167 -7.20 -23.50 3.26
N GLY A 168 -6.50 -24.55 2.85
CA GLY A 168 -5.87 -25.50 3.76
C GLY A 168 -4.85 -24.83 4.67
N TYR A 169 -3.96 -24.01 4.08
CA TYR A 169 -2.98 -23.23 4.84
C TYR A 169 -3.65 -22.24 5.80
N ILE A 170 -4.64 -21.46 5.34
CA ILE A 170 -5.40 -20.51 6.19
C ILE A 170 -6.05 -21.24 7.37
N THR A 171 -6.75 -22.35 7.10
CA THR A 171 -7.45 -23.14 8.13
C THR A 171 -6.46 -23.65 9.18
N CYS A 172 -5.31 -24.12 8.73
CA CYS A 172 -4.26 -24.62 9.60
C CYS A 172 -3.65 -23.48 10.45
N MET A 173 -3.32 -22.33 9.85
CA MET A 173 -2.82 -21.15 10.57
C MET A 173 -3.82 -20.63 11.62
N GLN A 174 -5.11 -20.61 11.28
CA GLN A 174 -6.18 -20.26 12.21
C GLN A 174 -6.27 -21.25 13.38
N GLY A 175 -6.09 -22.54 13.11
CA GLY A 175 -6.06 -23.60 14.13
C GLY A 175 -4.91 -23.45 15.14
N CYS A 176 -3.79 -22.82 14.73
CA CYS A 176 -2.65 -22.60 15.62
C CYS A 176 -2.87 -21.51 16.67
N GLY A 177 -3.81 -20.57 16.47
CA GLY A 177 -4.14 -19.55 17.48
C GLY A 177 -2.96 -18.68 17.93
N GLY A 178 -1.95 -18.48 17.07
CA GLY A 178 -0.74 -17.73 17.39
C GLY A 178 0.44 -18.55 17.94
N ASP A 179 0.30 -19.87 18.09
CA ASP A 179 1.42 -20.74 18.49
C ASP A 179 2.47 -20.84 17.37
N VAL A 180 3.63 -20.22 17.57
CA VAL A 180 4.70 -20.12 16.56
C VAL A 180 5.19 -21.50 16.09
N PRO A 181 5.46 -22.50 16.96
CA PRO A 181 5.83 -23.84 16.50
C PRO A 181 4.77 -24.50 15.62
N CYS A 182 3.48 -24.37 15.95
CA CYS A 182 2.39 -24.84 15.12
C CYS A 182 2.35 -24.10 13.77
N GLN A 183 2.55 -22.78 13.73
CA GLN A 183 2.56 -22.01 12.50
C GLN A 183 3.72 -22.42 11.57
N ASP A 184 4.91 -22.68 12.14
CA ASP A 184 6.05 -23.20 11.40
C ASP A 184 5.76 -24.60 10.82
N ASP A 185 5.16 -25.50 11.60
CA ASP A 185 4.73 -26.83 11.12
C ASP A 185 3.65 -26.74 10.04
N CYS A 186 2.73 -25.79 10.21
CA CYS A 186 1.66 -25.50 9.26
C CYS A 186 2.21 -25.02 7.92
N ALA A 187 3.13 -24.05 7.93
CA ALA A 187 3.81 -23.57 6.74
C ALA A 187 4.62 -24.69 6.05
N GLY A 188 5.29 -25.54 6.83
CA GLY A 188 6.02 -26.70 6.31
C GLY A 188 5.12 -27.77 5.71
N THR A 189 3.91 -27.96 6.24
CA THR A 189 2.91 -28.91 5.73
C THR A 189 2.20 -28.40 4.48
N HIS A 190 1.97 -27.09 4.40
CA HIS A 190 1.17 -26.46 3.35
C HIS A 190 2.00 -25.59 2.39
N VAL A 191 3.16 -26.06 1.94
CA VAL A 191 4.09 -25.27 1.09
C VAL A 191 3.41 -24.65 -0.14
N GLU A 192 2.58 -25.40 -0.87
CA GLU A 192 1.82 -24.86 -2.01
C GLU A 192 0.81 -23.80 -1.56
N GLY A 193 0.14 -24.04 -0.44
CA GLY A 193 -0.81 -23.11 0.15
C GLY A 193 -0.18 -21.80 0.61
N VAL A 194 1.06 -21.83 1.12
CA VAL A 194 1.83 -20.61 1.46
C VAL A 194 2.09 -19.77 0.22
N ALA A 195 2.52 -20.39 -0.88
CA ALA A 195 2.82 -19.67 -2.12
C ALA A 195 1.55 -19.08 -2.78
N GLU A 196 0.42 -19.78 -2.71
CA GLU A 196 -0.86 -19.24 -3.16
C GLU A 196 -1.38 -18.13 -2.24
N PHE A 197 -1.29 -18.32 -0.92
CA PHE A 197 -1.70 -17.31 0.05
C PHE A 197 -0.90 -16.02 -0.07
N GLY A 198 0.42 -16.13 -0.24
CA GLY A 198 1.29 -14.98 -0.46
C GLY A 198 0.90 -14.19 -1.72
N ARG A 199 0.62 -14.87 -2.83
CA ARG A 199 0.14 -14.24 -4.08
C ARG A 199 -1.24 -13.62 -3.95
N TRP A 200 -2.16 -14.28 -3.25
CA TRP A 200 -3.47 -13.74 -2.93
C TRP A 200 -3.35 -12.45 -2.10
N LEU A 201 -2.54 -12.48 -1.03
CA LEU A 201 -2.32 -11.34 -0.15
C LEU A 201 -1.60 -10.19 -0.88
N ALA A 202 -0.66 -10.51 -1.77
CA ALA A 202 0.04 -9.56 -2.63
C ALA A 202 -0.93 -8.75 -3.49
N CYS A 203 -2.00 -9.36 -3.99
CA CYS A 203 -3.04 -8.66 -4.76
C CYS A 203 -4.10 -8.00 -3.86
N GLN A 204 -4.57 -8.71 -2.84
CA GLN A 204 -5.70 -8.28 -2.02
C GLN A 204 -5.37 -7.01 -1.22
N LEU A 205 -4.16 -6.88 -0.67
CA LEU A 205 -3.83 -5.74 0.18
C LEU A 205 -3.76 -4.40 -0.57
N PRO A 206 -3.12 -4.31 -1.76
CA PRO A 206 -3.16 -3.09 -2.56
C PRO A 206 -4.56 -2.72 -3.08
N HIS A 207 -5.35 -3.69 -3.52
CA HIS A 207 -6.62 -3.42 -4.23
C HIS A 207 -7.88 -3.48 -3.35
N CYS A 208 -7.95 -4.45 -2.44
CA CYS A 208 -9.20 -4.86 -1.80
C CYS A 208 -9.28 -4.60 -0.29
N ARG A 209 -8.23 -4.01 0.29
CA ARG A 209 -8.13 -3.66 1.72
C ARG A 209 -9.40 -3.03 2.27
N ASP A 210 -9.87 -1.95 1.65
CA ASP A 210 -10.96 -1.12 2.19
C ASP A 210 -12.30 -1.87 2.19
N TYR A 211 -12.42 -2.92 1.38
CA TYR A 211 -13.60 -3.76 1.29
C TYR A 211 -13.53 -4.99 2.21
N CYS A 212 -12.34 -5.49 2.50
CA CYS A 212 -12.14 -6.78 3.16
C CYS A 212 -12.05 -6.75 4.69
N GLN A 213 -12.11 -5.56 5.33
CA GLN A 213 -12.20 -5.29 6.80
C GLN A 213 -11.23 -6.04 7.73
N SER A 214 -10.34 -6.87 7.20
CA SER A 214 -9.61 -7.87 7.98
C SER A 214 -8.21 -7.41 8.37
N LEU A 215 -7.71 -6.34 7.76
CA LEU A 215 -6.39 -5.77 8.04
C LEU A 215 -6.51 -4.24 7.95
N ILE A 216 -6.40 -3.55 9.09
CA ILE A 216 -6.11 -2.11 9.10
C ILE A 216 -4.58 -2.02 9.09
N PRO A 217 -3.95 -1.77 7.94
CA PRO A 217 -2.50 -1.65 7.89
C PRO A 217 -2.03 -0.49 8.76
N SER A 218 -0.79 -0.56 9.24
CA SER A 218 -0.14 0.64 9.78
C SER A 218 -0.05 1.70 8.67
N PRO A 219 -0.01 3.01 8.99
CA PRO A 219 0.19 4.05 7.99
C PRO A 219 1.44 3.82 7.12
N CYS A 220 2.46 3.17 7.70
CA CYS A 220 3.67 2.82 6.97
C CYS A 220 3.46 1.70 5.95
N LEU A 221 2.74 0.63 6.35
CA LEU A 221 2.35 -0.43 5.41
C LEU A 221 1.42 0.13 4.32
N GLU A 222 0.51 1.04 4.66
CA GLU A 222 -0.33 1.72 3.66
C GLU A 222 0.51 2.50 2.64
N CYS A 223 1.48 3.30 3.08
CA CYS A 223 2.41 3.97 2.18
C CYS A 223 3.19 2.97 1.31
N GLY A 224 3.70 1.89 1.90
CA GLY A 224 4.41 0.84 1.17
C GLY A 224 3.53 0.13 0.13
N LEU A 225 2.25 -0.11 0.43
CA LEU A 225 1.33 -0.71 -0.53
C LEU A 225 0.99 0.23 -1.70
N VAL A 226 1.01 1.54 -1.48
CA VAL A 226 0.73 2.55 -2.53
C VAL A 226 1.96 2.81 -3.39
N HIS A 227 3.12 3.05 -2.76
CA HIS A 227 4.32 3.51 -3.47
C HIS A 227 5.28 2.38 -3.85
N CYS A 228 5.16 1.22 -3.20
CA CYS A 228 6.06 0.08 -3.36
C CYS A 228 5.30 -1.22 -3.65
N ALA A 229 4.14 -1.11 -4.30
CA ALA A 229 3.25 -2.24 -4.58
C ALA A 229 3.96 -3.37 -5.34
N ASP A 230 4.78 -3.05 -6.34
CA ASP A 230 5.50 -4.04 -7.13
C ASP A 230 6.54 -4.79 -6.28
N GLN A 231 7.34 -4.10 -5.46
CA GLN A 231 8.30 -4.74 -4.57
C GLN A 231 7.60 -5.55 -3.46
N TYR A 232 6.47 -5.04 -2.98
CA TYR A 232 5.60 -5.77 -2.06
C TYR A 232 5.09 -7.05 -2.71
N ALA A 233 4.60 -6.99 -3.96
CA ALA A 233 4.10 -8.15 -4.68
C ALA A 233 5.20 -9.16 -5.05
N ASP A 234 6.39 -8.68 -5.40
CA ASP A 234 7.59 -9.51 -5.62
C ASP A 234 7.96 -10.30 -4.35
N CYS A 235 7.95 -9.64 -3.18
CA CYS A 235 8.22 -10.30 -1.91
C CYS A 235 7.07 -11.22 -1.48
N PHE A 236 5.86 -10.69 -1.30
CA PHE A 236 4.74 -11.47 -0.75
C PHE A 236 4.25 -12.54 -1.72
N GLY A 237 4.41 -12.36 -3.03
CA GLY A 237 4.19 -13.41 -4.03
C GLY A 237 5.20 -14.56 -3.96
N ASN A 238 6.32 -14.40 -3.24
CA ASN A 238 7.33 -15.42 -2.99
C ASN A 238 7.16 -16.03 -1.59
N ALA A 239 6.94 -17.35 -1.52
CA ALA A 239 6.70 -18.06 -0.26
C ALA A 239 7.81 -17.84 0.78
N SER A 240 9.09 -17.83 0.37
CA SER A 240 10.20 -17.63 1.29
C SER A 240 10.24 -16.21 1.84
N CYS A 241 9.94 -15.20 1.03
CA CYS A 241 9.91 -13.80 1.49
C CYS A 241 8.70 -13.51 2.38
N TYR A 242 7.53 -14.08 2.07
CA TYR A 242 6.38 -14.10 2.96
C TYR A 242 6.72 -14.75 4.32
N LEU A 243 7.33 -15.95 4.33
CA LEU A 243 7.67 -16.63 5.58
C LEU A 243 8.78 -15.91 6.36
N ARG A 244 9.74 -15.28 5.67
CA ARG A 244 10.71 -14.38 6.30
C ARG A 244 9.95 -13.25 7.00
N PHE A 245 9.05 -12.55 6.31
CA PHE A 245 8.29 -11.43 6.89
C PHE A 245 7.65 -11.82 8.23
N TRP A 246 6.94 -12.96 8.25
CA TRP A 246 6.30 -13.49 9.46
C TRP A 246 7.28 -13.92 10.55
N CYS A 247 8.42 -14.50 10.17
CA CYS A 247 9.48 -14.81 11.14
C CYS A 247 9.96 -13.52 11.83
N GLY A 248 10.23 -12.48 11.04
CA GLY A 248 10.71 -11.18 11.53
C GLY A 248 9.69 -10.39 12.34
N SER A 249 8.39 -10.51 12.04
CA SER A 249 7.35 -9.77 12.78
C SER A 249 7.17 -10.25 14.23
N SER A 250 7.68 -11.44 14.55
CA SER A 250 7.73 -11.98 15.92
C SER A 250 9.03 -11.66 16.66
N CYS A 251 10.01 -11.05 15.99
CA CYS A 251 11.31 -10.77 16.56
C CYS A 251 11.36 -9.45 17.33
N ASP A 252 12.03 -9.45 18.47
CA ASP A 252 12.30 -8.29 19.32
C ASP A 252 13.81 -8.00 19.47
N THR A 253 14.66 -8.80 18.81
CA THR A 253 16.12 -8.72 18.91
C THR A 253 16.80 -8.91 17.56
N ALA A 254 17.95 -8.26 17.40
CA ALA A 254 18.79 -8.42 16.20
C ALA A 254 19.20 -9.88 15.93
N ALA A 255 19.44 -10.66 17.00
CA ALA A 255 19.78 -12.07 16.87
C ALA A 255 18.62 -12.91 16.29
N CYS A 256 17.37 -12.58 16.65
CA CYS A 256 16.19 -13.20 16.06
C CYS A 256 16.06 -12.88 14.56
N TYR A 257 16.21 -11.61 14.17
CA TYR A 257 16.18 -11.22 12.75
C TYR A 257 17.27 -11.93 11.94
N GLN A 258 18.51 -12.01 12.47
CA GLN A 258 19.60 -12.74 11.82
C GLN A 258 19.27 -14.23 11.66
N ALA A 259 18.57 -14.84 12.63
CA ALA A 259 18.12 -16.22 12.53
C ALA A 259 17.06 -16.39 11.43
N CYS A 260 16.13 -15.45 11.30
CA CYS A 260 15.16 -15.43 10.20
C CYS A 260 15.83 -15.26 8.83
N ASP A 261 16.78 -14.33 8.71
CA ASP A 261 17.55 -14.11 7.47
C ASP A 261 18.39 -15.33 7.07
N ALA A 262 18.89 -16.07 8.06
CA ALA A 262 19.61 -17.33 7.85
C ALA A 262 18.66 -18.50 7.48
N LYS A 263 17.42 -18.48 7.99
CA LYS A 263 16.37 -19.48 7.66
C LYS A 263 15.84 -19.29 6.23
N TYR A 264 15.78 -18.05 5.74
CA TYR A 264 15.24 -17.70 4.41
C TYR A 264 16.22 -16.82 3.60
N PRO A 265 17.42 -17.32 3.26
CA PRO A 265 18.45 -16.50 2.62
C PRO A 265 18.04 -15.94 1.24
N GLU A 266 17.21 -16.67 0.50
CA GLU A 266 16.66 -16.24 -0.80
C GLU A 266 15.65 -15.09 -0.69
N ALA A 267 15.07 -14.88 0.50
CA ALA A 267 14.13 -13.79 0.75
C ALA A 267 14.82 -12.43 0.93
N ASN A 268 16.09 -12.43 1.35
CA ASN A 268 16.77 -11.21 1.80
C ASN A 268 16.84 -10.14 0.71
N ALA A 269 17.03 -10.53 -0.55
CA ALA A 269 17.07 -9.59 -1.67
C ALA A 269 15.70 -8.96 -1.94
N LEU A 270 14.62 -9.76 -1.92
CA LEU A 270 13.25 -9.29 -2.16
C LEU A 270 12.76 -8.41 -1.00
N MET A 271 13.00 -8.85 0.23
CA MET A 271 12.68 -8.10 1.44
C MET A 271 13.47 -6.79 1.48
N GLY A 272 14.76 -6.82 1.17
CA GLY A 272 15.60 -5.63 1.11
C GLY A 272 15.15 -4.63 0.04
N ALA A 273 14.71 -5.09 -1.13
CA ALA A 273 14.18 -4.23 -2.18
C ALA A 273 12.88 -3.54 -1.75
N TRP A 274 11.96 -4.27 -1.11
CA TRP A 274 10.73 -3.68 -0.57
C TRP A 274 11.02 -2.68 0.54
N LEU A 275 11.84 -3.03 1.53
CA LEU A 275 12.23 -2.14 2.62
C LEU A 275 12.98 -0.89 2.13
N LEU A 276 13.83 -1.02 1.12
CA LEU A 276 14.52 0.13 0.53
C LEU A 276 13.53 1.07 -0.16
N CYS A 277 12.58 0.54 -0.93
CA CYS A 277 11.53 1.36 -1.54
C CYS A 277 10.69 2.09 -0.48
N VAL A 278 10.27 1.40 0.58
CA VAL A 278 9.56 2.04 1.70
C VAL A 278 10.44 3.09 2.36
N GLY A 279 11.73 2.81 2.54
CA GLY A 279 12.72 3.75 3.04
C GLY A 279 12.74 5.05 2.23
N ASP A 280 12.87 4.92 0.91
CA ASP A 280 13.02 6.06 0.00
C ASP A 280 11.70 6.82 -0.21
N SER A 281 10.56 6.13 -0.13
CA SER A 281 9.25 6.70 -0.49
C SER A 281 8.41 7.13 0.71
N CYS A 282 8.69 6.61 1.91
CA CYS A 282 7.80 6.75 3.07
C CYS A 282 8.47 7.29 4.35
N LEU A 283 9.81 7.33 4.43
CA LEU A 283 10.51 7.96 5.57
C LEU A 283 10.40 9.49 5.50
N GLY A 284 10.20 10.15 6.65
CA GLY A 284 9.89 11.58 6.73
C GLY A 284 8.40 11.91 6.63
N GLY A 285 7.54 10.89 6.73
CA GLY A 285 6.08 10.98 6.62
C GLY A 285 5.35 9.97 7.51
N PRO A 286 4.36 9.21 7.01
CA PRO A 286 3.54 8.29 7.83
C PRO A 286 4.33 7.13 8.48
N CYS A 287 5.57 6.89 8.07
CA CYS A 287 6.48 5.93 8.73
C CYS A 287 7.33 6.53 9.87
N ASP A 288 7.27 7.84 10.14
CA ASP A 288 8.08 8.46 11.21
C ASP A 288 7.63 7.96 12.60
N GLY A 289 8.36 6.97 13.11
CA GLY A 289 8.09 6.32 14.41
C GLY A 289 7.15 5.12 14.34
N GLY A 290 6.78 4.65 13.14
CA GLY A 290 5.94 3.46 12.94
C GLY A 290 6.76 2.22 12.58
N GLU A 291 6.39 1.08 13.15
CA GLU A 291 6.86 -0.24 12.71
C GLU A 291 6.10 -0.68 11.44
N LEU A 292 6.80 -1.38 10.53
CA LEU A 292 6.21 -2.05 9.37
C LEU A 292 5.49 -3.34 9.77
#